data_AF-A0A6N9ZKM4-F1
#
_entry.id   AF-A0A6N9ZKM4-F1
#
_cell.length_a   1.000
_cell.length_b   1.000
_cell.length_c   1.000
_cell.angle_alpha   90.00
_cell.angle_beta   90.00
_cell.angle_gamma   90.00
#
_symmetry.space_group_name_H-M   'P 1'
#
loop_
_entity.id
_entity.type
_entity.pdbx_description
1 polymer ?
#
loop_
_entity_poly.entity_id
_entity_poly.type
_entity_poly.pdbx_seq_one_letter_code
_entity_poly.pdbx_strand_id
1 'polypeptide(L)'
;MNFASYNIQYGFGLDGRYDLARIARSLEGADVIALQEVTRGFSRNGFADLVADIAALFPDYFWVYGPACDMHVEADEDGLQPVRGTRFQFGNMVLSRWPILATRTLLLPRSRTIGKINLQRGATEAVIAAPAGAIRVYSVHLDHVSAD
;
A
#
# COMPACT_ATOMS: atom_id res chain seq x y z
N MET A 1 21.53 -6.14 -6.47
CA MET A 1 20.07 -6.14 -6.30
C MET A 1 19.74 -5.01 -5.35
N ASN A 2 18.97 -4.04 -5.83
CA ASN A 2 18.62 -2.84 -5.09
C ASN A 2 17.22 -2.99 -4.49
N PHE A 3 17.10 -2.73 -3.19
CA PHE A 3 15.83 -2.74 -2.49
C PHE A 3 15.47 -1.31 -2.08
N ALA A 4 14.21 -0.94 -2.29
CA ALA A 4 13.65 0.30 -1.78
C ALA A 4 12.45 0.00 -0.87
N SER A 5 12.31 0.77 0.21
CA SER A 5 11.09 0.79 1.02
C SER A 5 10.63 2.22 1.19
N TYR A 6 9.34 2.49 0.99
CA TYR A 6 8.81 3.83 1.10
C TYR A 6 7.35 3.83 1.58
N ASN A 7 7.11 4.50 2.70
CA ASN A 7 5.77 4.90 3.10
C ASN A 7 5.35 6.12 2.27
N ILE A 8 4.38 5.92 1.37
CA ILE A 8 4.02 6.92 0.35
C ILE A 8 2.91 7.88 0.80
N GLN A 9 2.49 7.82 2.07
CA GLN A 9 1.49 8.71 2.66
C GLN A 9 0.26 8.92 1.76
N TYR A 10 -0.33 7.81 1.27
CA TYR A 10 -1.51 7.85 0.39
C TYR A 10 -1.35 8.64 -0.91
N GLY A 11 -0.11 8.80 -1.39
CA GLY A 11 0.25 9.54 -2.59
C GLY A 11 0.66 11.00 -2.35
N PHE A 12 0.68 11.46 -1.10
CA PHE A 12 1.07 12.83 -0.75
C PHE A 12 2.54 12.95 -0.37
N GLY A 13 3.17 14.05 -0.77
CA GLY A 13 4.46 14.45 -0.23
C GLY A 13 4.34 15.35 1.00
N LEU A 14 5.48 15.65 1.63
CA LEU A 14 5.56 16.58 2.78
C LEU A 14 5.10 18.01 2.44
N ASP A 15 5.03 18.35 1.15
CA ASP A 15 4.49 19.61 0.63
C ASP A 15 2.95 19.60 0.50
N GLY A 16 2.29 18.53 0.95
CA GLY A 16 0.85 18.37 0.87
C GLY A 16 0.31 18.12 -0.53
N ARG A 17 1.18 17.85 -1.52
CA ARG A 17 0.76 17.61 -2.91
C ARG A 17 0.65 16.13 -3.21
N TYR A 18 -0.48 15.73 -3.79
CA TYR A 18 -0.69 14.39 -4.35
C TYR A 18 0.06 14.27 -5.68
N ASP A 19 1.07 13.40 -5.76
CA ASP A 19 1.88 13.19 -6.97
C ASP A 19 2.55 11.81 -6.95
N LEU A 20 1.84 10.81 -7.50
CA LEU A 20 2.37 9.44 -7.63
C LEU A 20 3.53 9.34 -8.62
N ALA A 21 3.59 10.20 -9.64
CA ALA A 21 4.70 10.19 -10.59
C ALA A 21 6.00 10.64 -9.93
N ARG A 22 5.95 11.61 -9.00
CA ARG A 22 7.09 11.99 -8.15
C ARG A 22 7.55 10.85 -7.26
N ILE A 23 6.62 10.13 -6.64
CA ILE A 23 6.93 8.95 -5.84
C ILE A 23 7.61 7.89 -6.72
N ALA A 24 7.05 7.58 -7.89
CA ALA A 24 7.62 6.59 -8.80
C ALA A 24 9.03 6.96 -9.26
N ARG A 25 9.26 8.23 -9.65
CA ARG A 25 10.60 8.72 -10.02
C ARG A 25 11.64 8.51 -8.90
N SER A 26 11.24 8.67 -7.64
CA SER A 26 12.16 8.46 -6.50
C SER A 26 12.56 6.99 -6.27
N LEU A 27 11.85 6.05 -6.90
CA LEU A 27 12.04 4.60 -6.76
C LEU A 27 12.68 3.98 -8.02
N GLU A 28 13.01 4.79 -9.03
CA GLU A 28 13.67 4.33 -10.25
C GLU A 28 14.99 3.62 -9.93
N GLY A 29 15.24 2.50 -10.62
CA GLY A 29 16.45 1.69 -10.43
C GLY A 29 16.40 0.68 -9.26
N ALA A 30 15.35 0.68 -8.43
CA ALA A 30 15.13 -0.37 -7.44
C ALA A 30 14.65 -1.66 -8.11
N ASP A 31 15.21 -2.81 -7.74
CA ASP A 31 14.78 -4.11 -8.31
C ASP A 31 13.56 -4.68 -7.58
N VAL A 32 13.45 -4.40 -6.28
CA VAL A 32 12.32 -4.76 -5.42
C VAL A 32 11.92 -3.54 -4.60
N ILE A 33 10.63 -3.22 -4.60
CA ILE A 33 10.06 -2.04 -3.95
C ILE A 33 9.00 -2.49 -2.93
N ALA A 34 9.13 -2.05 -1.68
CA ALA A 34 8.14 -2.25 -0.63
C ALA A 34 7.45 -0.93 -0.30
N LEU A 35 6.16 -0.81 -0.62
CA LEU A 35 5.36 0.39 -0.35
C LEU A 35 4.43 0.16 0.84
N GLN A 36 4.28 1.19 1.68
CA GLN A 36 3.32 1.26 2.77
C GLN A 36 2.37 2.45 2.55
N GLU A 37 1.20 2.41 3.19
CA GLU A 37 0.13 3.41 3.01
C GLU A 37 -0.40 3.49 1.57
N VAL A 38 -0.43 2.34 0.90
CA VAL A 38 -1.10 2.20 -0.40
C VAL A 38 -2.60 2.02 -0.13
N THR A 39 -3.43 2.79 -0.82
CA THR A 39 -4.88 2.76 -0.64
C THR A 39 -5.66 2.56 -1.93
N ARG A 40 -6.88 2.04 -1.79
CA ARG A 40 -7.95 2.22 -2.78
C ARG A 40 -9.13 2.89 -2.12
N GLY A 41 -9.83 3.77 -2.84
CA GLY A 41 -11.09 4.33 -2.38
C GLY A 41 -10.97 5.19 -1.13
N PHE A 42 -9.83 5.87 -0.93
CA PHE A 42 -9.68 6.79 0.20
C PHE A 42 -10.25 8.16 -0.16
N SER A 43 -11.20 8.68 0.63
CA SER A 43 -11.87 9.95 0.31
C SER A 43 -10.90 11.13 0.19
N ARG A 44 -9.81 11.13 0.98
CA ARG A 44 -8.82 12.23 0.99
C ARG A 44 -7.97 12.34 -0.28
N ASN A 45 -7.94 11.30 -1.12
CA ASN A 45 -7.30 11.36 -2.44
C ASN A 45 -8.32 11.18 -3.58
N GLY A 46 -9.59 11.51 -3.34
CA GLY A 46 -10.64 11.45 -4.36
C GLY A 46 -11.00 10.02 -4.77
N PHE A 47 -10.88 9.07 -3.83
CA PHE A 47 -11.17 7.64 -4.04
C PHE A 47 -10.25 6.93 -5.06
N ALA A 48 -9.02 7.44 -5.26
CA ALA A 48 -8.08 6.88 -6.22
C ALA A 48 -7.74 5.40 -5.96
N ASP A 49 -7.41 4.67 -7.03
CA ASP A 49 -6.85 3.31 -6.98
C ASP A 49 -5.33 3.39 -7.13
N LEU A 50 -4.64 3.62 -6.01
CA LEU A 50 -3.18 3.78 -6.04
C LEU A 50 -2.49 2.50 -6.51
N VAL A 51 -3.10 1.33 -6.33
CA VAL A 51 -2.52 0.07 -6.78
C VAL A 51 -2.46 0.05 -8.30
N ALA A 52 -3.57 0.40 -8.97
CA ALA A 52 -3.63 0.48 -10.42
C ALA A 52 -2.73 1.60 -10.96
N ASP A 53 -2.77 2.77 -10.33
CA ASP A 53 -1.97 3.94 -10.76
C ASP A 53 -0.47 3.69 -10.60
N ILE A 54 -0.03 3.08 -9.50
CA ILE A 54 1.38 2.69 -9.29
C ILE A 54 1.76 1.58 -10.26
N ALA A 55 0.93 0.56 -10.46
CA ALA A 55 1.21 -0.51 -11.42
C ALA A 55 1.41 0.05 -12.84
N ALA A 56 0.64 1.06 -13.25
CA ALA A 56 0.80 1.73 -14.53
C ALA A 56 2.13 2.50 -14.66
N LEU A 57 2.69 3.00 -13.54
CA LEU A 57 4.00 3.67 -13.50
C LEU A 57 5.18 2.70 -13.50
N PHE A 58 4.95 1.42 -13.19
CA PHE A 58 5.95 0.34 -13.20
C PHE A 58 5.50 -0.83 -14.09
N PRO A 59 5.32 -0.62 -15.42
CA PRO A 59 4.72 -1.61 -16.31
C PRO A 59 5.53 -2.91 -16.42
N ASP A 60 6.84 -2.85 -16.18
CA ASP A 60 7.75 -4.00 -16.26
C ASP A 60 7.92 -4.74 -14.91
N TYR A 61 7.13 -4.39 -13.89
CA TYR A 61 7.21 -4.99 -12.56
C TYR A 61 6.02 -5.91 -12.31
N PHE A 62 6.30 -7.07 -11.74
CA PHE A 62 5.30 -7.89 -11.06
C PHE A 62 4.95 -7.22 -9.74
N TRP A 63 3.70 -7.29 -9.33
CA TRP A 63 3.27 -6.68 -8.08
C TRP A 63 2.23 -7.50 -7.34
N VAL A 64 2.19 -7.33 -6.02
CA VAL A 64 1.13 -7.82 -5.14
C VAL A 64 0.73 -6.72 -4.18
N TYR A 65 -0.57 -6.66 -3.88
CA TYR A 65 -1.13 -5.74 -2.89
C TYR A 65 -1.84 -6.54 -1.81
N GLY A 66 -1.48 -6.27 -0.56
CA GLY A 66 -2.07 -6.90 0.62
C GLY A 66 -2.85 -5.87 1.44
N PRO A 67 -4.17 -5.70 1.19
CA PRO A 67 -5.00 -4.81 1.99
C PRO A 67 -5.24 -5.42 3.37
N ALA A 68 -4.59 -4.86 4.40
CA ALA A 68 -4.78 -5.31 5.77
C ALA A 68 -6.12 -4.83 6.34
N CYS A 69 -6.63 -3.70 5.83
CA CYS A 69 -7.95 -3.18 6.13
C CYS A 69 -8.75 -3.06 4.84
N ASP A 70 -10.01 -3.49 4.88
CA ASP A 70 -10.93 -3.41 3.75
C ASP A 70 -12.37 -3.19 4.24
N MET A 71 -12.92 -2.01 3.94
CA MET A 71 -14.21 -1.55 4.44
C MET A 71 -15.06 -0.99 3.31
N HIS A 72 -16.39 -1.16 3.39
CA HIS A 72 -17.28 -0.47 2.47
C HIS A 72 -17.28 1.03 2.78
N VAL A 73 -17.25 1.87 1.74
CA VAL A 73 -17.35 3.32 1.88
C VAL A 73 -18.80 3.71 1.62
N GLU A 74 -19.41 4.28 2.65
CA GLU A 74 -20.67 5.01 2.50
C GLU A 74 -20.39 6.48 2.20
N ALA A 75 -21.41 7.18 1.72
CA ALA A 75 -21.34 8.61 1.52
C ALA A 75 -20.93 9.32 2.82
N ASP A 76 -20.01 10.27 2.74
CA ASP A 76 -19.82 11.17 3.87
C ASP A 76 -20.95 12.21 3.95
N GLU A 77 -21.08 12.85 5.11
CA GLU A 77 -22.06 13.92 5.34
C GLU A 77 -21.70 15.22 4.59
N ASP A 78 -20.45 15.37 4.15
CA ASP A 78 -19.86 16.56 3.53
C ASP A 78 -19.95 16.58 1.98
N GLY A 79 -20.48 15.51 1.37
CA GLY A 79 -21.00 15.49 0.00
C GLY A 79 -20.13 14.81 -1.06
N LEU A 80 -18.95 14.24 -0.75
CA LEU A 80 -18.22 13.45 -1.75
C LEU A 80 -18.87 12.06 -1.86
N GLN A 81 -19.72 11.89 -2.87
CA GLN A 81 -20.44 10.64 -3.09
C GLN A 81 -19.54 9.60 -3.78
N PRO A 82 -19.19 8.48 -3.11
CA PRO A 82 -18.47 7.41 -3.77
C PRO A 82 -19.39 6.72 -4.79
N VAL A 83 -18.79 6.11 -5.81
CA VAL A 83 -19.53 5.16 -6.65
C VAL A 83 -20.06 4.02 -5.77
N ARG A 84 -21.29 3.56 -6.03
CA ARG A 84 -21.88 2.44 -5.30
C ARG A 84 -20.93 1.24 -5.32
N GLY A 85 -20.61 0.72 -4.13
CA GLY A 85 -19.70 -0.42 -3.97
C GLY A 85 -18.24 -0.06 -3.81
N THR A 86 -17.88 1.23 -3.77
CA THR A 86 -16.52 1.65 -3.40
C THR A 86 -16.13 1.06 -2.05
N ARG A 87 -14.87 0.61 -1.99
CA ARG A 87 -14.25 0.07 -0.78
C ARG A 87 -13.03 0.89 -0.45
N PHE A 88 -12.84 1.16 0.83
CA PHE A 88 -11.61 1.72 1.36
C PHE A 88 -10.72 0.54 1.72
N GLN A 89 -9.63 0.42 0.96
CA GLN A 89 -8.58 -0.55 1.24
C GLN A 89 -7.34 0.20 1.70
N PHE A 90 -6.69 -0.31 2.74
CA PHE A 90 -5.42 0.21 3.25
C PHE A 90 -4.46 -0.95 3.50
N GLY A 91 -3.25 -0.84 2.94
CA GLY A 91 -2.26 -1.88 3.09
C GLY A 91 -0.92 -1.56 2.47
N ASN A 92 -0.21 -2.64 2.15
CA ASN A 92 1.15 -2.58 1.64
C ASN A 92 1.22 -3.25 0.26
N MET A 93 2.08 -2.72 -0.59
CA MET A 93 2.34 -3.25 -1.93
C MET A 93 3.81 -3.67 -2.03
N VAL A 94 4.06 -4.74 -2.77
CA VAL A 94 5.42 -5.14 -3.17
C VAL A 94 5.47 -5.17 -4.69
N LEU A 95 6.46 -4.51 -5.27
CA LEU A 95 6.78 -4.58 -6.70
C LEU A 95 8.15 -5.25 -6.88
N SER A 96 8.32 -6.00 -7.97
CA SER A 96 9.53 -6.75 -8.27
C SER A 96 9.75 -6.86 -9.78
N ARG A 97 11.00 -6.71 -10.24
CA ARG A 97 11.37 -6.99 -11.65
C ARG A 97 11.25 -8.47 -12.03
N TRP A 98 11.16 -9.36 -11.04
CA TRP A 98 11.04 -10.81 -11.23
C TRP A 98 9.71 -11.36 -10.72
N PRO A 99 9.24 -12.50 -11.24
CA PRO A 99 7.96 -13.09 -10.85
C PRO A 99 7.80 -13.27 -9.34
N ILE A 100 6.62 -12.91 -8.83
CA ILE A 100 6.21 -13.18 -7.45
C ILE A 100 5.50 -14.53 -7.44
N LEU A 101 6.17 -15.56 -6.91
CA LEU A 101 5.74 -16.95 -6.90
C LEU A 101 4.61 -17.22 -5.90
N ALA A 102 4.63 -16.54 -4.76
CA ALA A 102 3.63 -16.69 -3.71
C ALA A 102 3.52 -15.41 -2.89
N THR A 103 2.33 -15.17 -2.34
CA THR A 103 2.07 -14.02 -1.46
C THR A 103 1.14 -14.40 -0.32
N ARG A 104 1.30 -13.70 0.81
CA ARG A 104 0.41 -13.75 1.96
C ARG A 104 0.27 -12.35 2.54
N THR A 105 -0.93 -12.01 2.98
CA THR A 105 -1.16 -10.82 3.81
C THR A 105 -1.33 -11.29 5.25
N LEU A 106 -0.32 -11.06 6.07
CA LEU A 106 -0.34 -11.43 7.48
C LEU A 106 -0.89 -10.26 8.29
N LEU A 107 -2.06 -10.43 8.91
CA LEU A 107 -2.60 -9.41 9.80
C LEU A 107 -1.73 -9.32 11.05
N LEU A 108 -1.34 -8.10 11.41
CA LEU A 108 -0.54 -7.85 12.61
C LEU A 108 -1.45 -7.68 13.85
N PRO A 109 -0.92 -7.95 15.06
CA PRO A 109 -1.63 -7.65 16.29
C PRO A 109 -2.10 -6.20 16.33
N ARG A 110 -3.29 -5.99 16.88
CA ARG A 110 -3.93 -4.69 16.96
C ARG A 110 -4.47 -4.47 18.37
N SER A 111 -4.13 -3.33 18.97
CA SER A 111 -4.66 -2.92 20.26
C SER A 111 -6.09 -2.39 20.11
N ARG A 112 -6.94 -2.66 21.11
CA ARG A 112 -8.28 -2.07 21.18
C ARG A 112 -8.15 -0.57 21.43
N THR A 113 -8.81 0.24 20.60
CA THR A 113 -8.92 1.69 20.79
C THR A 113 -10.37 2.09 21.03
N ILE A 114 -10.59 3.16 21.78
CA ILE A 114 -11.91 3.80 21.98
C ILE A 114 -11.82 5.21 21.40
N GLY A 115 -12.80 5.62 20.59
CA GLY A 115 -12.88 6.97 20.03
C GLY A 115 -11.89 7.32 18.92
N LYS A 116 -10.91 6.45 18.61
CA LYS A 116 -10.00 6.60 17.45
C LYS A 116 -10.05 5.35 16.57
N ILE A 117 -10.14 5.55 15.26
CA ILE A 117 -9.97 4.46 14.29
C ILE A 117 -8.52 3.97 14.39
N ASN A 118 -8.37 2.70 14.74
CA ASN A 118 -7.10 1.99 14.59
C ASN A 118 -7.24 1.13 13.31
N LEU A 119 -6.57 1.51 12.23
CA LEU A 119 -6.64 0.75 10.98
C LEU A 119 -5.82 -0.53 11.10
N GLN A 120 -6.44 -1.68 10.79
CA GLN A 120 -5.75 -2.98 10.78
C GLN A 120 -4.45 -2.90 9.98
N ARG A 121 -3.34 -3.26 10.63
CA ARG A 121 -2.00 -3.32 10.04
C ARG A 121 -1.70 -4.72 9.52
N GLY A 122 -0.78 -4.81 8.56
CA GLY A 122 -0.40 -6.07 7.96
C GLY A 122 1.05 -6.09 7.50
N ALA A 123 1.55 -7.29 7.25
CA ALA A 123 2.78 -7.57 6.53
C ALA A 123 2.41 -8.29 5.21
N THR A 124 2.73 -7.65 4.08
CA THR A 124 2.55 -8.26 2.76
C THR A 124 3.82 -9.02 2.41
N GLU A 125 3.71 -10.33 2.39
CA GLU A 125 4.78 -11.25 1.98
C GLU A 125 4.78 -11.42 0.45
N ALA A 126 5.98 -11.44 -0.13
CA ALA A 126 6.22 -11.84 -1.52
C ALA A 126 7.41 -12.80 -1.60
N VAL A 127 7.20 -13.99 -2.15
CA VAL A 127 8.28 -14.90 -2.55
C VAL A 127 8.62 -14.59 -4.00
N ILE A 128 9.83 -14.11 -4.26
CA ILE A 128 10.26 -13.57 -5.56
C ILE A 128 11.29 -14.50 -6.19
N ALA A 129 11.11 -14.87 -7.46
CA ALA A 129 12.04 -15.67 -8.26
C ALA A 129 13.26 -14.85 -8.74
N ALA A 130 14.08 -14.36 -7.80
CA ALA A 130 15.25 -13.56 -8.11
C ALA A 130 16.35 -14.36 -8.85
N PRO A 131 17.28 -13.70 -9.58
CA PRO A 131 18.28 -14.37 -10.43
C PRO A 131 19.22 -15.32 -9.68
N ALA A 132 19.49 -15.02 -8.40
CA ALA A 132 20.37 -15.82 -7.55
C ALA A 132 19.61 -16.93 -6.77
N GLY A 133 18.31 -17.08 -7.02
CA GLY A 133 17.42 -17.98 -6.28
C GLY A 133 16.25 -17.24 -5.64
N ALA A 134 15.24 -17.99 -5.21
CA ALA A 134 14.03 -17.41 -4.65
C ALA A 134 14.32 -16.71 -3.31
N ILE A 135 13.84 -15.48 -3.16
CA ILE A 135 13.92 -14.69 -1.92
C ILE A 135 12.53 -14.42 -1.36
N ARG A 136 12.43 -14.18 -0.05
CA ARG A 136 11.18 -13.79 0.60
C ARG A 136 11.32 -12.38 1.15
N VAL A 137 10.41 -11.50 0.74
CA VAL A 137 10.37 -10.09 1.13
C VAL A 137 9.06 -9.80 1.86
N TYR A 138 9.11 -8.94 2.88
CA TYR A 138 7.94 -8.45 3.58
C TYR A 138 7.89 -6.92 3.51
N SER A 139 6.79 -6.37 3.01
CA SER A 139 6.45 -4.96 3.25
C SER A 139 5.61 -4.88 4.51
N VAL A 140 6.12 -4.19 5.54
CA VAL A 140 5.54 -4.13 6.88
C VAL A 140 5.27 -2.68 7.26
N HIS A 141 4.08 -2.41 7.79
CA HIS A 141 3.76 -1.14 8.42
C HIS A 141 3.25 -1.42 9.82
N LEU A 142 4.05 -1.08 10.83
CA LEU A 142 3.66 -1.23 12.23
C LEU A 142 2.68 -0.13 12.64
N ASP A 143 1.92 -0.38 13.70
CA ASP A 143 1.04 0.63 14.25
C ASP A 143 1.86 1.73 14.92
N HIS A 144 1.38 2.97 14.82
CA HIS A 144 1.96 4.13 15.51
C HIS A 144 1.23 4.44 16.82
N VAL A 145 0.10 3.76 17.07
CA VAL A 145 -0.69 3.90 18.29
C VAL A 145 0.02 3.17 19.44
N SER A 146 0.55 3.93 20.39
CA SER A 146 0.97 3.41 21.70
C SER A 146 -0.24 3.19 22.61
N ALA A 147 -0.05 2.41 23.69
CA ALA A 147 -1.09 2.11 24.66
C ALA A 147 -1.38 3.26 25.65
N ASP A 148 -1.02 4.51 25.30
CA ASP A 148 -1.16 5.67 26.20
C ASP A 148 -2.61 6.21 26.24
#